data_AF-A0AAW4KUW6-F1
#
_entry.id   AF-A0AAW4KUW6-F1
#
_cell.length_a   1.000
_cell.length_b   1.000
_cell.length_c   1.000
_cell.angle_alpha   90.00
_cell.angle_beta   90.00
_cell.angle_gamma   90.00
#
_symmetry.space_group_name_H-M   'P 1'
#
loop_
_entity.id
_entity.type
_entity.pdbx_description
1 polymer ?
#
loop_
_entity_poly.entity_id
_entity_poly.type
_entity_poly.pdbx_seq_one_letter_code
_entity_poly.pdbx_strand_id
1 'polypeptide(L)'
;INPASLDKAKQGIFSLENVRAYTANYQQAGGQRSFADYYTAAYDYAIFDKTLRENVTFADHSLATDSVFSETQLISCRNVLIYFNK
;
A
#
# COMPACT_ATOMS: atom_id res chain seq x y z
N ILE A 1 -5.54 9.41 -11.86
CA ILE A 1 -4.94 8.28 -11.10
C ILE A 1 -3.59 7.93 -11.72
N ASN A 2 -2.71 7.22 -11.00
CA ASN A 2 -1.44 6.74 -11.54
C ASN A 2 -1.45 5.20 -11.68
N PRO A 3 -1.67 4.65 -12.89
CA PRO A 3 -1.67 3.21 -13.14
C PRO A 3 -0.36 2.51 -12.77
N ALA A 4 0.79 3.16 -12.96
CA ALA A 4 2.09 2.58 -12.64
C ALA A 4 2.26 2.33 -11.13
N SER A 5 1.66 3.18 -10.29
CA SER A 5 1.65 2.97 -8.83
C SER A 5 0.80 1.75 -8.44
N LEU A 6 -0.33 1.52 -9.11
CA LEU A 6 -1.16 0.34 -8.88
C LEU A 6 -0.42 -0.94 -9.27
N ASP A 7 0.26 -0.95 -10.41
CA ASP A 7 1.01 -2.12 -10.86
C ASP A 7 2.20 -2.43 -9.95
N LYS A 8 2.91 -1.41 -9.46
CA LYS A 8 3.95 -1.60 -8.45
C LYS A 8 3.38 -2.21 -7.17
N ALA A 9 2.22 -1.73 -6.70
CA ALA A 9 1.57 -2.29 -5.51
C ALA A 9 1.12 -3.75 -5.71
N LYS A 10 0.57 -4.09 -6.88
CA LYS A 10 0.21 -5.46 -7.25
C LYS A 10 1.41 -6.41 -7.25
N GLN A 11 2.60 -5.93 -7.64
CA GLN A 11 3.81 -6.76 -7.64
C GLN A 11 4.29 -7.06 -6.21
N GLY A 12 4.05 -6.16 -5.26
CA GLY A 12 4.52 -6.30 -3.89
C GLY A 12 6.04 -6.12 -3.75
N ILE A 13 6.68 -5.45 -4.71
CA ILE A 13 8.13 -5.23 -4.78
C ILE A 13 8.45 -3.78 -4.44
N PHE A 14 9.27 -3.57 -3.42
CA PHE A 14 9.62 -2.24 -2.90
C PHE A 14 11.14 -2.13 -2.71
N SER A 15 11.69 -0.92 -2.80
CA SER A 15 13.11 -0.69 -2.49
C SER A 15 13.39 -0.90 -1.00
N LEU A 16 14.58 -1.37 -0.67
CA LEU A 16 15.00 -1.52 0.74
C LEU A 16 15.05 -0.17 1.49
N GLU A 17 15.28 0.94 0.79
CA GLU A 17 15.17 2.28 1.37
C GLU A 17 13.78 2.52 1.99
N ASN A 18 12.72 2.17 1.26
CA ASN A 18 11.34 2.32 1.73
C ASN A 18 11.03 1.36 2.88
N VAL A 19 11.58 0.13 2.83
CA VAL A 19 11.37 -0.91 3.85
C VAL A 19 11.79 -0.41 5.22
N ARG A 20 12.86 0.40 5.34
CA ARG A 20 13.27 0.97 6.63
C ARG A 20 12.15 1.80 7.27
N ALA A 21 11.51 2.68 6.49
CA ALA A 21 10.39 3.48 6.97
C ALA A 21 9.18 2.60 7.30
N TYR A 22 8.93 1.55 6.51
CA TYR A 22 7.83 0.62 6.74
C TYR A 22 8.00 -0.18 8.03
N THR A 23 9.22 -0.64 8.34
CA THR A 23 9.54 -1.30 9.61
C THR A 23 9.21 -0.40 10.80
N ALA A 24 9.61 0.87 10.77
CA ALA A 24 9.31 1.81 11.83
C ALA A 24 7.80 2.04 11.99
N ASN A 25 7.08 2.19 10.87
CA ASN A 25 5.63 2.36 10.89
C ASN A 25 4.90 1.12 11.43
N TYR A 26 5.34 -0.09 11.05
CA TYR A 26 4.80 -1.35 11.54
C TYR A 26 4.96 -1.48 13.07
N GLN A 27 6.14 -1.13 13.59
CA GLN A 27 6.40 -1.14 15.02
C GLN A 27 5.53 -0.12 15.78
N GLN A 28 5.43 1.11 15.27
CA GLN A 28 4.59 2.15 15.87
C GLN A 28 3.09 1.80 15.83
N ALA A 29 2.66 1.06 14.82
CA ALA A 29 1.29 0.53 14.73
C ALA A 29 1.02 -0.65 15.68
N GLY A 30 1.99 -1.08 16.49
CA GLY A 30 1.84 -2.18 17.45
C GLY A 30 2.19 -3.56 16.89
N GLY A 31 2.99 -3.62 15.83
CA GLY A 31 3.47 -4.86 15.24
C GLY A 31 4.17 -5.78 16.25
N GLN A 32 3.76 -7.05 16.28
CA GLN A 32 4.20 -8.02 17.30
C GLN A 32 5.29 -8.99 16.81
N ARG A 33 5.52 -9.05 15.49
CA ARG A 33 6.52 -9.94 14.88
C ARG A 33 7.67 -9.13 14.28
N SER A 34 8.68 -9.80 13.73
CA SER A 34 9.67 -9.08 12.94
C SER A 34 9.03 -8.62 11.63
N PHE A 35 9.25 -7.37 11.23
CA PHE A 35 8.78 -6.91 9.93
C PHE A 35 9.41 -7.71 8.78
N ALA A 36 10.62 -8.24 9.00
CA ALA A 36 11.32 -9.11 8.05
C ALA A 36 10.65 -10.48 7.86
N ASP A 37 9.73 -10.88 8.72
CA ASP A 37 8.97 -12.13 8.55
C ASP A 37 7.99 -12.07 7.37
N TYR A 38 7.76 -10.87 6.82
CA TYR A 38 6.74 -10.59 5.82
C TYR A 38 7.31 -10.32 4.42
N TYR A 39 8.64 -10.34 4.25
CA TYR A 39 9.26 -10.11 2.95
C TYR A 39 10.57 -10.88 2.78
N THR A 40 10.97 -11.11 1.53
CA THR A 40 12.31 -11.57 1.18
C THR A 40 13.08 -10.43 0.55
N ALA A 41 14.31 -10.16 1.01
CA ALA A 41 15.19 -9.14 0.46
C ALA A 41 16.22 -9.73 -0.51
N ALA A 42 16.38 -9.11 -1.67
CA ALA A 42 17.43 -9.42 -2.64
C ALA A 42 17.70 -8.20 -3.53
N TYR A 43 18.98 -7.98 -3.89
CA TYR A 43 19.42 -6.98 -4.88
C TYR A 43 18.75 -5.59 -4.72
N ASP A 44 18.81 -5.01 -3.51
CA ASP A 44 18.22 -3.70 -3.14
C ASP A 44 16.69 -3.60 -3.13
N TYR A 45 15.99 -4.72 -3.31
CA TYR A 45 14.54 -4.81 -3.22
C TYR A 45 14.09 -5.78 -2.12
N ALA A 46 12.87 -5.57 -1.67
CA ALA A 46 12.10 -6.51 -0.87
C ALA A 46 10.85 -6.90 -1.63
N ILE A 47 10.59 -8.21 -1.67
CA ILE A 47 9.37 -8.80 -2.21
C ILE A 47 8.54 -9.27 -1.02
N PHE A 48 7.37 -8.66 -0.82
CA PHE A 48 6.47 -9.05 0.26
C PHE A 48 5.77 -10.37 -0.06
N ASP A 49 5.47 -11.13 1.00
CA ASP A 49 4.73 -12.37 0.88
C ASP A 49 3.38 -12.09 0.16
N LYS A 50 3.11 -12.87 -0.89
CA LYS A 50 1.90 -12.72 -1.71
C LYS A 50 0.62 -12.87 -0.88
N THR A 51 0.65 -13.64 0.21
CA THR A 51 -0.50 -13.87 1.10
C THR A 51 -1.03 -12.57 1.72
N LEU A 52 -0.17 -11.57 1.91
CA LEU A 52 -0.55 -10.25 2.44
C LEU A 52 -1.44 -9.46 1.48
N ARG A 53 -1.45 -9.82 0.20
CA ARG A 53 -2.22 -9.14 -0.85
C ARG A 53 -3.24 -10.05 -1.53
N GLU A 54 -3.45 -11.28 -1.04
CA GLU A 54 -4.42 -12.22 -1.61
C GLU A 54 -5.87 -11.70 -1.51
N ASN A 55 -6.19 -10.98 -0.43
CA ASN A 55 -7.51 -10.37 -0.22
C ASN A 55 -7.57 -8.89 -0.59
N VAL A 56 -6.65 -8.41 -1.43
CA VAL A 56 -6.59 -7.00 -1.84
C VAL A 56 -7.01 -6.86 -3.30
N THR A 57 -8.06 -6.09 -3.55
CA THR A 57 -8.47 -5.69 -4.90
C THR A 57 -7.86 -4.33 -5.24
N PHE A 58 -7.03 -4.30 -6.28
CA PHE A 58 -6.49 -3.06 -6.84
C PHE A 58 -7.37 -2.60 -8.01
N ALA A 59 -7.98 -1.43 -7.88
CA ALA A 59 -8.83 -0.83 -8.90
C ALA A 59 -8.31 0.56 -9.31
N ASP A 60 -8.46 0.88 -10.59
CA ASP A 60 -8.30 2.25 -11.07
C ASP A 60 -9.62 2.99 -10.79
N HIS A 61 -9.59 3.97 -9.88
CA HIS A 61 -10.79 4.70 -9.45
C HIS A 61 -10.50 6.17 -9.18
N SER A 62 -11.26 7.05 -9.83
CA SER A 62 -11.17 8.49 -9.73
C SER A 62 -12.10 9.04 -8.67
N LEU A 63 -11.51 9.57 -7.59
CA LEU A 63 -12.27 10.26 -6.54
C LEU A 63 -13.04 11.51 -7.05
N ALA A 64 -12.71 12.02 -8.24
CA ALA A 64 -13.34 13.24 -8.79
C ALA A 64 -14.44 12.96 -9.81
N THR A 65 -14.36 11.86 -10.55
CA THR A 65 -15.21 11.64 -11.74
C THR A 65 -16.04 10.37 -11.65
N ASP A 66 -15.68 9.42 -10.80
CA ASP A 66 -16.32 8.12 -10.79
C ASP A 66 -17.41 8.07 -9.71
N SER A 67 -18.45 7.30 -9.98
CA SER A 67 -19.54 7.08 -9.04
C SER A 67 -19.08 6.24 -7.84
N VAL A 68 -19.75 6.42 -6.70
CA VAL A 68 -19.57 5.58 -5.52
C VAL A 68 -19.77 4.11 -5.89
N PHE A 69 -18.82 3.26 -5.51
CA PHE A 69 -18.76 1.86 -5.95
C PHE A 69 -18.72 0.86 -4.78
N SER A 70 -18.75 1.31 -3.52
CA SER A 70 -18.64 0.43 -2.37
C SER A 70 -19.23 1.04 -1.09
N GLU A 71 -19.85 0.20 -0.28
CA GLU A 71 -20.12 0.47 1.14
C GLU A 71 -19.00 -0.15 1.97
N THR A 72 -18.35 0.66 2.82
CA THR A 72 -17.15 0.26 3.55
C THR A 72 -17.27 0.58 5.03
N GLN A 73 -16.77 -0.31 5.88
CA GLN A 73 -16.71 -0.10 7.33
C GLN A 73 -15.62 0.89 7.75
N LEU A 74 -14.57 1.01 6.95
CA LEU A 74 -13.45 1.93 7.20
C LEU A 74 -12.92 2.46 5.87
N ILE A 75 -12.68 3.78 5.82
CA ILE A 75 -12.03 4.45 4.69
C ILE A 75 -10.73 5.10 5.19
N SER A 76 -9.62 4.81 4.52
CA SER A 76 -8.35 5.51 4.71
C SER A 76 -8.01 6.33 3.47
N CYS A 77 -8.20 7.65 3.55
CA CYS A 77 -7.89 8.59 2.47
C CYS A 77 -6.90 9.63 2.98
N ARG A 78 -5.60 9.37 2.79
CA ARG A 78 -4.51 10.17 3.36
C ARG A 78 -3.80 10.97 2.29
N ASN A 79 -3.54 12.25 2.58
CA ASN A 79 -2.71 13.15 1.77
C ASN A 79 -3.17 13.34 0.30
N VAL A 80 -4.40 12.95 -0.05
CA VAL A 80 -4.97 13.12 -1.39
C VAL A 80 -5.99 14.26 -1.44
N LEU A 81 -6.80 14.43 -0.39
CA LEU A 81 -7.87 15.44 -0.39
C LEU A 81 -7.35 16.88 -0.50
N ILE A 82 -6.09 17.12 -0.13
CA ILE A 82 -5.41 18.42 -0.23
C ILE A 82 -5.25 18.92 -1.68
N TYR A 83 -5.40 18.04 -2.68
CA TYR A 83 -5.27 18.39 -4.10
C TYR A 83 -6.61 18.78 -4.74
N PHE A 84 -7.74 18.63 -4.04
CA PHE A 84 -9.03 19.08 -4.53
C PHE A 84 -9.32 20.49 -4.01
N ASN A 85 -9.59 21.40 -4.92
CA ASN A 85 -10.17 22.70 -4.57
C ASN A 85 -11.67 22.51 -4.27
N LYS A 86 -12.21 23.35 -3.38
CA LYS A 86 -13.67 23.46 -3.20
C LYS A 86 -14.34 24.05 -4.44
#